data_AF-A0A968Z6M8-F1
#
_entry.id   AF-A0A968Z6M8-F1
#
_cell.length_a   1.000
_cell.length_b   1.000
_cell.length_c   1.000
_cell.angle_alpha   90.00
_cell.angle_beta   90.00
_cell.angle_gamma   90.00
#
_symmetry.space_group_name_H-M   'P 1'
#
loop_
_entity.id
_entity.type
_entity.pdbx_description
1 polymer ?
#
loop_
_entity_poly.entity_id
_entity_poly.type
_entity_poly.pdbx_seq_one_letter_code
_entity_poly.pdbx_strand_id
1 'polypeptide(L)'
;MLALDIKPVGAAADNWLGKKYWGGLSSEETKGLEVIGQPYQPSLEKLLMVKPDLILGLTDLKQYYPQLSAIAPTVLLDYYEKVKFSFKKHLRSIAEIVGREVKAEEVLSQYQTRIEALKAQMTVG
;
A
#
# COMPACT_ATOMS: atom_id res chain seq x y z
N MET A 1 1.85 -3.51 -1.33
CA MET A 1 3.31 -3.74 -1.37
C MET A 1 3.69 -5.04 -0.68
N LEU A 2 3.55 -5.15 0.64
CA LEU A 2 3.97 -6.37 1.38
C LEU A 2 3.30 -7.66 0.90
N ALA A 3 1.99 -7.63 0.60
CA ALA A 3 1.29 -8.78 0.03
C ALA A 3 1.82 -9.21 -1.36
N LEU A 4 2.53 -8.33 -2.06
CA LEU A 4 3.16 -8.61 -3.37
C LEU A 4 4.64 -8.96 -3.22
N ASP A 5 5.08 -9.30 -2.00
CA ASP A 5 6.48 -9.57 -1.63
C ASP A 5 7.44 -8.42 -1.96
N ILE A 6 6.93 -7.18 -1.93
CA ILE A 6 7.74 -5.98 -2.11
C ILE A 6 7.81 -5.21 -0.80
N LYS A 7 9.03 -5.01 -0.31
CA LYS A 7 9.33 -4.17 0.84
C LYS A 7 9.66 -2.74 0.37
N PRO A 8 8.81 -1.74 0.68
CA PRO A 8 9.11 -0.37 0.31
C PRO A 8 10.28 0.19 1.12
N VAL A 9 11.02 1.13 0.54
CA VAL A 9 12.10 1.86 1.23
C VAL A 9 11.56 2.89 2.23
N GLY A 10 10.33 3.36 2.01
CA GLY A 10 9.66 4.28 2.92
C GLY A 10 8.14 4.22 2.81
N ALA A 11 7.46 4.57 3.90
CA ALA A 11 6.00 4.74 3.94
C ALA A 11 5.61 5.91 4.84
N ALA A 12 4.49 6.56 4.52
CA ALA A 12 3.88 7.53 5.43
C ALA A 12 3.47 6.83 6.71
N ALA A 13 3.74 7.45 7.86
CA ALA A 13 3.41 6.90 9.17
C ALA A 13 2.61 7.91 9.98
N ASP A 14 1.59 7.43 10.67
CA ASP A 14 0.95 8.20 11.73
C ASP A 14 1.86 8.26 12.96
N ASN A 15 1.61 9.25 13.80
CA ASN A 15 2.20 9.32 15.13
C ASN A 15 1.16 8.88 16.16
N TRP A 16 1.25 7.63 16.61
CA TRP A 16 0.40 7.11 17.68
C TRP A 16 1.18 7.07 18.99
N LEU A 17 0.79 7.93 19.95
CA LEU A 17 1.41 8.02 21.27
C LEU A 17 2.95 8.20 21.23
N GLY A 18 3.44 9.04 20.31
CA GLY A 18 4.87 9.31 20.14
C GLY A 18 5.63 8.24 19.37
N LYS A 19 4.94 7.24 18.79
CA LYS A 19 5.54 6.17 18.00
C LYS A 19 5.02 6.18 16.57
N LYS A 20 5.90 5.82 15.65
CA LYS A 20 5.58 5.60 14.22
C LYS A 20 4.57 4.45 14.11
N TYR A 21 3.48 4.67 13.41
CA TYR A 21 2.38 3.71 13.29
C TYR A 21 1.92 3.55 11.84
N TRP A 22 1.79 2.31 11.41
CA TRP A 22 1.40 1.93 10.03
C TRP A 22 0.14 1.04 9.99
N GLY A 23 -0.75 1.15 10.97
CA GLY A 23 -2.08 0.54 10.89
C GLY A 23 -2.08 -0.98 10.86
N GLY A 24 -1.64 -1.63 11.94
CA GLY A 24 -1.73 -3.09 12.10
C GLY A 24 -0.58 -3.91 11.51
N LEU A 25 0.44 -3.26 10.91
CA LEU A 25 1.68 -3.92 10.54
C LEU A 25 2.53 -4.28 11.77
N SER A 26 3.16 -5.45 11.72
CA SER A 26 4.09 -5.94 12.74
C SER A 26 5.45 -5.22 12.71
N SER A 27 6.25 -5.44 13.76
CA SER A 27 7.63 -4.93 13.82
C SER A 27 8.52 -5.52 12.73
N GLU A 28 8.28 -6.77 12.31
CA GLU A 28 9.07 -7.41 11.25
C GLU A 28 8.74 -6.83 9.88
N GLU A 29 7.45 -6.61 9.61
CA GLU A 29 6.97 -5.98 8.37
C GLU A 29 7.48 -4.55 8.20
N THR A 30 7.62 -3.82 9.31
CA THR A 30 8.05 -2.41 9.33
C THR A 30 9.56 -2.21 9.52
N LYS A 31 10.31 -3.30 9.71
CA LYS A 31 11.76 -3.25 9.96
C LYS A 31 12.50 -2.56 8.80
N GLY A 32 13.22 -1.48 9.07
CA GLY A 32 13.98 -0.75 8.04
C GLY A 32 13.13 0.09 7.09
N LEU A 33 11.84 0.29 7.41
CA LEU A 33 10.96 1.20 6.68
C LEU A 33 11.19 2.64 7.16
N GLU A 34 11.56 3.52 6.24
CA GLU A 34 11.72 4.93 6.57
C GLU A 34 10.38 5.68 6.60
N VAL A 35 10.26 6.66 7.49
CA VAL A 35 9.06 7.50 7.56
C VAL A 35 9.20 8.65 6.60
N ILE A 36 8.45 8.64 5.50
CA ILE A 36 8.52 9.63 4.42
C ILE A 36 7.46 10.74 4.54
N GLY A 37 6.90 10.94 5.73
CA GLY A 37 5.87 11.95 6.01
C GLY A 37 4.69 11.37 6.80
N GLN A 38 3.65 12.19 6.96
CA GLN A 38 2.37 11.76 7.52
C GLN A 38 1.40 11.41 6.38
N PRO A 39 0.33 10.66 6.64
CA PRO A 39 -0.76 10.51 5.68
C PRO A 39 -1.21 11.89 5.17
N TYR A 40 -1.37 12.02 3.86
CA TYR A 40 -1.76 13.27 3.18
C TYR A 40 -0.74 14.43 3.24
N GLN A 41 0.41 14.26 3.90
CA GLN A 41 1.46 15.27 4.04
C GLN A 41 2.85 14.64 3.83
N PRO A 42 3.27 14.45 2.57
CA PRO A 42 4.55 13.85 2.24
C PRO A 42 5.71 14.78 2.61
N SER A 43 6.82 14.21 3.07
CA SER A 43 8.07 14.94 3.32
C SER A 43 8.97 14.82 2.10
N LEU A 44 9.05 15.89 1.31
CA LEU A 44 9.88 15.93 0.09
C LEU A 44 11.37 15.73 0.40
N GLU A 45 11.86 16.30 1.50
CA GLU A 45 13.24 16.11 1.96
C GLU A 45 13.55 14.63 2.22
N LYS A 46 12.68 13.93 2.95
CA LYS A 46 12.89 12.52 3.24
C LYS A 46 12.74 11.64 2.01
N LEU A 47 11.82 11.96 1.11
CA LEU A 47 11.70 11.29 -0.18
C LEU A 47 13.00 11.40 -0.99
N LEU A 48 13.64 12.57 -1.02
CA LEU A 48 14.95 12.75 -1.65
C LEU A 48 16.06 11.91 -0.98
N MET A 49 16.03 11.77 0.34
CA MET A 49 17.02 10.99 1.07
C MET A 49 16.91 9.49 0.79
N VAL A 50 15.68 8.95 0.72
CA VAL A 50 15.45 7.51 0.50
C VAL A 50 15.54 7.10 -0.96
N LYS A 51 15.59 8.06 -1.90
CA LYS A 51 15.80 7.86 -3.35
C LYS A 51 14.88 6.78 -3.94
N PRO A 52 13.55 6.97 -3.91
CA PRO A 52 12.63 5.98 -4.46
C PRO A 52 12.79 5.87 -5.97
N ASP A 53 12.55 4.68 -6.51
CA ASP A 53 12.43 4.41 -7.94
C ASP A 53 10.97 4.50 -8.44
N LEU A 54 10.01 4.42 -7.52
CA LEU A 54 8.57 4.58 -7.75
C LEU A 54 7.91 5.17 -6.50
N ILE A 55 7.02 6.14 -6.70
CA ILE A 55 6.14 6.67 -5.65
C ILE A 55 4.71 6.23 -5.93
N LEU A 56 4.13 5.50 -4.97
CA LEU A 56 2.71 5.15 -4.97
C LEU A 56 1.98 5.98 -3.93
N GLY A 57 1.00 6.75 -4.37
CA GLY A 57 0.18 7.62 -3.52
C GLY A 57 -1.31 7.44 -3.77
N LEU A 58 -2.11 8.16 -2.99
CA LEU A 58 -3.54 8.29 -3.23
C LEU A 58 -3.85 9.60 -3.95
N THR A 59 -5.00 9.67 -4.63
CA THR A 59 -5.46 10.88 -5.33
C THR A 59 -5.58 12.11 -4.43
N ASP A 60 -5.74 11.94 -3.11
CA ASP A 60 -5.66 13.02 -2.11
C ASP A 60 -4.34 13.79 -2.13
N LEU A 61 -3.26 13.16 -2.62
CA LEU A 61 -1.94 13.78 -2.76
C LEU A 61 -1.76 14.57 -4.07
N LYS A 62 -2.82 14.77 -4.86
CA LYS A 62 -2.74 15.43 -6.18
C LYS A 62 -2.05 16.79 -6.15
N GLN A 63 -2.21 17.56 -5.07
CA GLN A 63 -1.55 18.86 -4.91
C GLN A 63 -0.01 18.77 -4.86
N TYR A 64 0.53 17.61 -4.43
CA TYR A 64 1.97 17.34 -4.36
C TYR A 64 2.50 16.63 -5.60
N TYR A 65 1.64 16.25 -6.55
CA TYR A 65 2.03 15.46 -7.72
C TYR A 65 3.21 16.05 -8.51
N PRO A 66 3.28 17.37 -8.78
CA PRO A 66 4.43 17.96 -9.48
C PRO A 66 5.74 17.73 -8.73
N GLN A 67 5.74 17.91 -7.41
CA GLN A 67 6.93 17.72 -6.58
C GLN A 67 7.32 16.24 -6.47
N LEU A 68 6.34 15.35 -6.29
CA LEU A 68 6.58 13.90 -6.23
C LEU A 68 7.13 13.38 -7.57
N SER A 69 6.54 13.81 -8.68
CA SER A 69 6.96 13.40 -10.03
C SER A 69 8.34 13.91 -10.42
N ALA A 70 8.80 15.01 -9.80
CA ALA A 70 10.16 15.49 -9.95
C ALA A 70 11.20 14.61 -9.20
N ILE A 71 10.76 13.82 -8.21
CA ILE A 71 11.62 12.93 -7.43
C ILE A 71 11.72 11.55 -8.09
N ALA A 72 10.57 10.96 -8.47
CA ALA A 72 10.50 9.64 -9.09
C ALA A 72 9.18 9.46 -9.87
N PRO A 73 9.08 8.48 -10.79
CA PRO A 73 7.81 8.06 -11.37
C PRO A 73 6.73 7.95 -10.30
N THR A 74 5.62 8.66 -10.47
CA THR A 74 4.58 8.78 -9.45
C THR A 74 3.23 8.31 -10.00
N VAL A 75 2.59 7.39 -9.29
CA VAL A 75 1.23 6.92 -9.58
C VAL A 75 0.33 7.27 -8.40
N LEU A 76 -0.78 7.96 -8.68
CA LEU A 76 -1.82 8.24 -7.70
C LEU A 76 -3.04 7.35 -7.97
N LEU A 77 -3.43 6.59 -6.96
CA LEU A 77 -4.56 5.65 -7.01
C LEU A 77 -5.77 6.28 -6.33
N ASP A 78 -6.94 6.15 -6.94
CA ASP A 78 -8.18 6.56 -6.28
C ASP A 78 -8.59 5.51 -5.25
N TYR A 79 -8.74 5.91 -3.99
CA TYR A 79 -9.20 5.03 -2.93
C TYR A 79 -10.72 4.85 -2.94
N TYR A 80 -11.46 5.81 -3.49
CA TYR A 80 -12.91 5.97 -3.30
C TYR A 80 -13.73 5.74 -4.58
N GLU A 81 -13.20 5.07 -5.61
CA GLU A 81 -14.01 4.72 -6.78
C GLU A 81 -15.31 4.01 -6.34
N LYS A 82 -16.42 4.68 -6.64
CA LYS A 82 -17.77 4.46 -6.15
C LYS A 82 -18.12 2.98 -6.03
N VAL A 83 -18.41 2.56 -4.79
CA VAL A 83 -19.33 1.48 -4.40
C VAL A 83 -19.13 0.17 -5.21
N LYS A 84 -18.30 -0.73 -4.66
CA LYS A 84 -17.98 -2.12 -5.10
C LYS A 84 -16.61 -2.34 -5.75
N PHE A 85 -15.71 -1.35 -5.77
CA PHE A 85 -14.32 -1.60 -6.13
C PHE A 85 -13.53 -2.16 -4.95
N SER A 86 -13.35 -3.47 -5.01
CA SER A 86 -12.70 -4.29 -4.00
C SER A 86 -11.20 -3.98 -3.94
N PHE A 87 -10.60 -4.02 -2.75
CA PHE A 87 -9.14 -4.06 -2.55
C PHE A 87 -8.44 -5.03 -3.53
N LYS A 88 -9.14 -6.06 -4.03
CA LYS A 88 -8.68 -6.97 -5.07
C LYS A 88 -8.29 -6.28 -6.39
N LYS A 89 -9.06 -5.29 -6.86
CA LYS A 89 -8.72 -4.50 -8.06
C LYS A 89 -7.48 -3.65 -7.80
N HIS A 90 -7.42 -2.96 -6.66
CA HIS A 90 -6.23 -2.18 -6.29
C HIS A 90 -4.98 -3.05 -6.20
N LEU A 91 -5.10 -4.25 -5.61
CA LEU A 91 -3.99 -5.21 -5.57
C LEU A 91 -3.51 -5.58 -6.98
N ARG A 92 -4.43 -5.90 -7.90
CA ARG A 92 -4.09 -6.21 -9.30
C ARG A 92 -3.45 -5.04 -10.04
N SER A 93 -4.02 -3.84 -9.92
CA SER A 93 -3.46 -2.65 -10.57
C SER A 93 -2.06 -2.31 -10.05
N ILE A 94 -1.85 -2.39 -8.73
CA ILE A 94 -0.52 -2.21 -8.14
C ILE A 94 0.42 -3.31 -8.64
N ALA A 95 -0.04 -4.56 -8.70
CA ALA A 95 0.74 -5.68 -9.17
C ALA A 95 1.18 -5.54 -10.61
N GLU A 96 0.33 -5.03 -11.49
CA GLU A 96 0.68 -4.70 -12.88
C GLU A 96 1.77 -3.62 -12.95
N ILE A 97 1.65 -2.57 -12.13
CA ILE A 97 2.65 -1.50 -12.07
C ILE A 97 4.03 -2.02 -11.64
N VAL A 98 4.07 -3.00 -10.74
CA VAL A 98 5.32 -3.51 -10.15
C VAL A 98 5.74 -4.89 -10.69
N GLY A 99 5.06 -5.41 -11.72
CA GLY A 99 5.35 -6.72 -12.33
C GLY A 99 5.21 -7.89 -11.35
N ARG A 100 4.09 -7.97 -10.63
CA ARG A 100 3.75 -8.99 -9.61
C ARG A 100 2.35 -9.57 -9.76
N GLU A 101 1.83 -9.62 -10.98
CA GLU A 101 0.47 -10.07 -11.32
C GLU A 101 0.20 -11.49 -10.84
N VAL A 102 1.16 -12.41 -11.06
CA VAL A 102 1.06 -13.81 -10.58
C VAL A 102 0.91 -13.86 -9.05
N LYS A 103 1.69 -13.05 -8.33
CA LYS A 103 1.61 -12.99 -6.86
C LYS A 103 0.28 -12.42 -6.39
N ALA A 104 -0.26 -11.42 -7.09
CA ALA A 104 -1.58 -10.89 -6.79
C ALA A 104 -2.66 -11.97 -6.90
N GLU A 105 -2.68 -12.75 -7.98
CA GLU A 105 -3.66 -13.82 -8.13
C GLU A 105 -3.50 -14.93 -7.07
N GLU A 106 -2.26 -15.26 -6.68
CA GLU A 106 -1.99 -16.19 -5.58
C GLU A 106 -2.64 -15.70 -4.27
N VAL A 107 -2.39 -14.45 -3.89
CA VAL A 107 -2.96 -13.83 -2.67
C VAL A 107 -4.48 -13.79 -2.73
N LEU A 108 -5.05 -13.46 -3.89
CA LEU A 108 -6.50 -13.40 -4.09
C LEU A 108 -7.17 -14.78 -4.03
N SER A 109 -6.48 -15.80 -4.53
CA SER A 109 -6.92 -17.19 -4.43
C SER A 109 -6.94 -17.65 -2.97
N GLN A 110 -5.84 -17.43 -2.23
CA GLN A 110 -5.76 -17.77 -0.81
C GLN A 110 -6.84 -17.05 0.02
N TYR A 111 -7.08 -15.77 -0.27
CA TYR A 111 -8.17 -15.02 0.35
C TYR A 111 -9.53 -15.66 0.07
N GLN A 112 -9.80 -16.04 -1.17
CA GLN A 112 -11.07 -16.67 -1.57
C GLN A 112 -11.27 -18.03 -0.87
N THR A 113 -10.23 -18.87 -0.82
CA THR A 113 -10.25 -20.14 -0.09
C THR A 113 -10.59 -19.94 1.39
N ARG A 114 -10.01 -18.91 2.03
CA ARG A 114 -10.31 -18.60 3.44
C ARG A 114 -11.77 -18.18 3.65
N ILE A 115 -12.34 -17.40 2.74
CA ILE A 115 -13.75 -17.01 2.80
C ILE A 115 -14.67 -18.22 2.67
N GLU A 116 -14.37 -19.15 1.78
CA GLU A 116 -15.15 -20.38 1.60
C GLU A 116 -15.10 -21.29 2.82
N ALA A 117 -13.90 -21.46 3.41
CA ALA A 117 -13.73 -22.22 4.64
C ALA A 117 -14.55 -21.62 5.81
N LEU A 118 -14.55 -20.29 5.96
CA LEU A 118 -15.35 -19.61 6.98
C LEU A 118 -16.85 -19.79 6.75
N LYS A 119 -17.33 -19.67 5.50
CA LYS A 119 -18.75 -19.89 5.17
C LYS A 119 -19.22 -21.31 5.49
N ALA A 120 -18.38 -22.30 5.19
CA ALA A 120 -18.66 -23.69 5.51
C ALA A 120 -18.82 -23.89 7.03
N GLN A 121 -17.97 -23.25 7.85
CA GLN A 121 -18.08 -23.31 9.32
C GLN A 121 -19.35 -22.64 9.86
N MET A 122 -19.86 -21.60 9.18
CA MET A 122 -21.07 -20.89 9.61
C MET A 122 -22.38 -21.57 9.19
N THR A 123 -22.34 -22.50 8.24
CA THR A 123 -23.54 -23.20 7.72
C THR A 123 -23.81 -24.51 8.48
N VAL A 124 -22.92 -24.92 9.38
CA VAL A 124 -23.03 -26.13 10.21
C VAL A 124 -23.59 -25.81 11.61
N GLY A 125 -24.31 -24.69 11.76
CA GLY A 125 -24.96 -24.25 13.01
C GLY A 125 -26.47 -24.20 12.90
#